data_AF-A0A1Q7GZA0-F1
#
_entry.id   AF-A0A1Q7GZA0-F1
#
_cell.length_a   1.000
_cell.length_b   1.000
_cell.length_c   1.000
_cell.angle_alpha   90.00
_cell.angle_beta   90.00
_cell.angle_gamma   90.00
#
_symmetry.space_group_name_H-M   'P 1'
#
loop_
_entity.id
_entity.type
_entity.pdbx_description
1 polymer ?
#
loop_
_entity_poly.entity_id
_entity_poly.type
_entity_poly.pdbx_seq_one_letter_code
_entity_poly.pdbx_strand_id
1 'polypeptide(L)'
;MARTPQDRRSLFGDAVLLAFLAAQFFDGAFTYIGVHHFGLGIEANPIVGWYIAALGIGYALIVTKALAVGCAAVLHLFARHRMIGVLTILYLAMAIRPWVHLLAAID
;
A
#
# COMPACT_ATOMS: atom_id res chain seq x y z
N MET A 1 -0.66 -11.83 41.31
CA MET A 1 -0.76 -11.12 40.01
C MET A 1 -0.33 -12.10 38.92
N ALA A 2 -1.28 -12.84 38.34
CA ALA A 2 -0.98 -13.80 37.29
C ALA A 2 -0.68 -13.04 35.99
N ARG A 3 0.47 -13.30 35.35
CA ARG A 3 0.68 -12.89 33.96
C ARG A 3 -0.39 -13.61 33.14
N THR A 4 -1.33 -12.85 32.58
CA THR A 4 -2.20 -13.34 31.51
C THR A 4 -1.31 -13.88 30.38
N PRO A 5 -1.72 -14.96 29.67
CA PRO A 5 -0.92 -15.49 28.58
C PRO A 5 -0.66 -14.37 27.60
N GLN A 6 0.58 -13.91 27.60
CA GLN A 6 1.10 -12.85 26.77
C GLN A 6 0.63 -13.09 25.33
N ASP A 7 -0.01 -12.07 24.75
CA ASP A 7 -0.39 -11.99 23.34
C ASP A 7 0.62 -12.78 22.51
N ARG A 8 0.18 -13.92 21.97
CA ARG A 8 1.03 -14.72 21.11
C ARG A 8 1.22 -13.94 19.82
N ARG A 9 2.19 -13.02 19.79
CA ARG A 9 2.58 -12.26 18.59
C ARG A 9 2.78 -13.27 17.47
N SER A 10 1.95 -13.15 16.44
CA SER A 10 2.05 -13.99 15.26
C SER A 10 3.16 -13.41 14.41
N LEU A 11 4.37 -13.99 14.49
CA LEU A 11 5.50 -13.57 13.66
C LEU A 11 5.12 -13.51 12.17
N PHE A 12 4.28 -14.46 11.73
CA PHE A 12 3.72 -14.45 10.38
C PHE A 12 2.79 -13.24 10.14
N GLY A 13 1.88 -12.97 11.06
CA GLY A 13 0.96 -11.83 10.96
C GLY A 13 1.68 -10.48 10.92
N ASP A 14 2.71 -10.32 11.75
CA ASP A 14 3.54 -9.13 11.82
C ASP A 14 4.36 -8.96 10.54
N ALA A 15 5.01 -10.03 10.07
CA ALA A 15 5.81 -10.01 8.85
C ALA A 15 4.96 -9.66 7.62
N VAL A 16 3.76 -10.24 7.50
CA VAL A 16 2.85 -9.95 6.38
C VAL A 16 2.31 -8.53 6.44
N LEU A 17 2.03 -8.00 7.64
CA LEU A 17 1.64 -6.60 7.80
C LEU A 17 2.78 -5.67 7.39
N LEU A 18 4.00 -5.90 7.86
CA LEU A 18 5.17 -5.10 7.48
C LEU A 18 5.44 -5.14 5.97
N ALA A 19 5.29 -6.31 5.34
CA ALA A 19 5.42 -6.44 3.88
C ALA A 19 4.35 -5.62 3.15
N PHE A 20 3.11 -5.61 3.63
CA PHE A 20 2.05 -4.78 3.08
C PHE A 20 2.35 -3.28 3.24
N LEU A 21 2.83 -2.85 4.41
CA LEU A 21 3.21 -1.46 4.67
C LEU A 21 4.34 -1.01 3.73
N ALA A 22 5.36 -1.84 3.55
CA ALA A 22 6.43 -1.58 2.58
C ALA A 22 5.87 -1.46 1.16
N ALA A 23 4.96 -2.36 0.76
CA ALA A 23 4.33 -2.29 -0.55
C ALA A 23 3.53 -1.00 -0.75
N GLN A 24 2.79 -0.55 0.28
CA GLN A 24 2.05 0.72 0.24
C GLN A 24 2.96 1.94 0.12
N PHE A 25 4.11 1.90 0.81
CA PHE A 25 5.11 2.96 0.72
C PHE A 25 5.69 3.06 -0.68
N PHE A 26 6.16 1.94 -1.25
CA PHE A 26 6.72 1.93 -2.61
C PHE A 26 5.68 2.30 -3.65
N ASP A 27 4.45 1.79 -3.55
CA ASP A 27 3.36 2.15 -4.44
C ASP A 27 3.06 3.66 -4.39
N GLY A 28 3.04 4.26 -3.18
CA GLY A 28 2.86 5.71 -3.02
C GLY A 28 4.00 6.52 -3.63
N ALA A 29 5.26 6.11 -3.38
CA ALA A 29 6.43 6.77 -3.94
C ALA A 29 6.44 6.70 -5.47
N PHE A 30 6.13 5.53 -6.04
CA PHE A 30 6.12 5.35 -7.49
C PHE A 30 4.97 6.09 -8.17
N THR A 31 3.76 6.07 -7.59
CA THR A 31 2.68 6.95 -8.09
C THR A 31 3.10 8.41 -8.02
N TYR A 32 3.74 8.85 -6.94
CA TYR A 32 4.20 10.24 -6.82
C TYR A 32 5.16 10.62 -7.95
N ILE A 33 6.23 9.84 -8.13
CA ILE A 33 7.25 10.07 -9.17
C ILE A 33 6.63 9.99 -10.56
N GLY A 34 5.86 8.92 -10.82
CA GLY A 34 5.28 8.65 -12.12
C GLY A 34 4.27 9.71 -12.55
N VAL A 35 3.35 10.11 -11.67
CA VAL A 35 2.40 11.18 -12.00
C VAL A 35 3.10 12.54 -12.12
N HIS A 36 4.15 12.79 -11.35
CA HIS A 36 4.95 14.02 -11.50
C HIS A 36 5.71 14.06 -12.84
N HIS A 37 6.15 12.92 -13.36
CA HIS A 37 6.91 12.84 -14.61
C HIS A 37 6.01 12.72 -15.86
N PHE A 38 4.99 11.88 -15.82
CA PHE A 38 4.13 11.55 -16.98
C PHE A 38 2.74 12.22 -16.93
N GLY A 39 2.41 12.91 -15.83
CA GLY A 39 1.09 13.50 -15.61
C GLY A 39 0.06 12.51 -15.07
N LEU A 40 -1.13 13.02 -14.70
CA LEU A 40 -2.19 12.23 -14.05
C LEU A 40 -2.71 11.06 -14.90
N GLY A 41 -2.73 11.20 -16.23
CA GLY A 41 -3.29 10.18 -17.13
C GLY A 41 -2.57 8.83 -17.11
N ILE A 42 -1.38 8.76 -16.52
CA ILE A 42 -0.62 7.52 -16.38
C ILE A 42 -1.11 6.64 -15.23
N GLU A 43 -1.80 7.21 -14.23
CA GLU A 43 -2.30 6.48 -13.07
C GLU A 43 -3.48 5.60 -13.47
N ALA A 44 -3.26 4.29 -13.50
CA ALA A 44 -4.25 3.32 -13.94
C ALA A 44 -5.34 3.05 -12.89
N ASN A 45 -5.11 3.39 -11.63
CA ASN A 45 -6.09 3.23 -10.56
C ASN A 45 -7.08 4.41 -10.56
N PRO A 46 -8.34 4.23 -10.99
CA PRO A 46 -9.29 5.33 -11.12
C PRO A 46 -9.65 5.96 -9.76
N ILE A 47 -9.57 5.20 -8.66
CA ILE A 47 -9.83 5.71 -7.32
C ILE A 47 -8.72 6.67 -6.92
N VAL A 48 -7.46 6.25 -7.07
CA VAL A 48 -6.30 7.11 -6.75
C VAL A 48 -6.25 8.31 -7.68
N GLY A 49 -6.47 8.11 -8.99
CA GLY A 49 -6.55 9.20 -9.97
C GLY A 49 -7.62 10.23 -9.64
N TRP A 50 -8.80 9.79 -9.19
CA TRP A 50 -9.85 10.69 -8.71
C TRP A 50 -9.42 11.50 -7.48
N TYR A 51 -8.80 10.87 -6.48
CA TYR A 51 -8.27 11.59 -5.32
C TYR A 51 -7.19 12.60 -5.71
N ILE A 52 -6.29 12.25 -6.63
CA ILE A 52 -5.25 13.17 -7.12
C ILE A 52 -5.88 14.36 -7.85
N ALA A 53 -6.89 14.13 -8.69
CA ALA A 53 -7.62 15.20 -9.36
C ALA A 53 -8.35 16.13 -8.37
N ALA A 54 -8.91 15.59 -7.29
CA ALA A 54 -9.68 16.35 -6.32
C ALA A 54 -8.83 17.09 -5.27
N LEU A 55 -7.73 16.49 -4.82
CA LEU A 55 -6.96 16.95 -3.66
C LEU A 55 -5.52 17.38 -3.99
N GLY A 56 -5.07 17.13 -5.23
CA GLY A 56 -3.66 17.18 -5.58
C GLY A 56 -2.89 15.96 -5.07
N ILE A 57 -1.73 15.71 -5.68
CA ILE A 57 -1.00 14.45 -5.52
C ILE A 57 -0.57 14.14 -4.08
N GLY A 58 -0.06 15.14 -3.35
CA GLY A 58 0.45 14.94 -1.99
C GLY A 58 -0.64 14.48 -1.02
N TYR A 59 -1.72 15.25 -0.92
CA TYR A 59 -2.85 14.93 -0.03
C TYR A 59 -3.57 13.65 -0.47
N ALA A 60 -3.75 13.44 -1.77
CA ALA A 60 -4.37 12.23 -2.31
C ALA A 60 -3.62 10.96 -1.89
N LEU A 61 -2.29 10.96 -1.98
CA LEU A 61 -1.48 9.82 -1.58
C LEU A 61 -1.52 9.59 -0.07
N ILE A 62 -1.47 10.65 0.75
CA ILE A 62 -1.60 10.50 2.20
C ILE A 62 -2.94 9.84 2.55
N VAL A 63 -4.06 10.34 2.00
CA VAL A 63 -5.39 9.82 2.30
C VAL A 63 -5.54 8.37 1.85
N THR A 64 -5.17 8.07 0.60
CA THR A 64 -5.35 6.73 0.03
C THR A 64 -4.45 5.68 0.71
N LYS A 65 -3.18 6.01 1.01
CA LYS A 65 -2.29 5.09 1.73
C LYS A 65 -2.66 4.93 3.19
N ALA A 66 -3.05 6.00 3.88
CA ALA A 66 -3.53 5.91 5.26
C ALA A 66 -4.78 5.02 5.35
N LEU A 67 -5.72 5.15 4.41
CA LEU A 67 -6.90 4.28 4.34
C LEU A 67 -6.50 2.82 4.13
N ALA A 68 -5.61 2.53 3.17
CA ALA A 68 -5.17 1.17 2.89
C ALA A 68 -4.44 0.53 4.09
N VAL A 69 -3.52 1.26 4.73
CA VAL A 69 -2.82 0.82 5.95
C VAL A 69 -3.80 0.63 7.10
N GLY A 70 -4.77 1.53 7.28
CA GLY A 70 -5.82 1.41 8.29
C GLY A 70 -6.66 0.15 8.09
N CYS A 71 -7.08 -0.14 6.86
CA CYS A 71 -7.78 -1.39 6.54
C CYS A 71 -6.93 -2.63 6.84
N ALA A 72 -5.63 -2.62 6.50
CA ALA A 72 -4.73 -3.73 6.82
C ALA A 72 -4.51 -3.90 8.33
N ALA A 73 -4.43 -2.80 9.09
CA ALA A 73 -4.37 -2.83 10.54
C ALA A 73 -5.64 -3.47 11.13
N VAL A 74 -6.82 -3.09 10.63
CA VAL A 74 -8.09 -3.73 11.04
C VAL A 74 -8.08 -5.22 10.72
N LEU A 75 -7.68 -5.63 9.52
CA LEU A 75 -7.55 -7.06 9.17
C LEU A 75 -6.56 -7.80 10.10
N HIS A 76 -5.47 -7.14 10.49
CA HIS A 76 -4.47 -7.71 11.39
C HIS A 76 -5.05 -7.88 12.80
N LEU A 77 -5.80 -6.90 13.31
CA LEU A 77 -6.51 -6.99 14.59
C LEU A 77 -7.52 -8.15 14.62
N PHE A 78 -8.16 -8.44 13.49
CA PHE A 78 -9.06 -9.60 13.34
C PHE A 78 -8.33 -10.91 12.94
N ALA A 79 -7.00 -10.96 13.04
CA ALA A 79 -6.15 -12.10 12.69
C ALA A 79 -6.34 -12.63 11.25
N ARG A 80 -6.82 -11.79 10.31
CA ARG A 80 -7.03 -12.12 8.90
C ARG A 80 -5.76 -11.98 8.05
N HIS A 81 -4.62 -12.48 8.56
CA HIS A 81 -3.31 -12.30 7.94
C HIS A 81 -3.20 -12.86 6.51
N ARG A 82 -3.94 -13.93 6.18
CA ARG A 82 -3.98 -14.47 4.81
C ARG A 82 -4.54 -13.45 3.81
N MET A 83 -5.53 -12.65 4.21
CA MET A 83 -6.08 -11.61 3.34
C MET A 83 -5.06 -10.51 3.11
N ILE A 84 -4.32 -10.09 4.15
CA ILE A 84 -3.22 -9.12 4.02
C ILE A 84 -2.14 -9.67 3.06
N GLY A 85 -1.81 -10.95 3.16
CA GLY A 85 -0.84 -11.60 2.27
C GLY A 85 -1.30 -11.58 0.80
N VAL A 86 -2.55 -11.93 0.54
CA VAL A 86 -3.15 -11.84 -0.82
C VAL A 86 -3.11 -10.41 -1.33
N LEU A 87 -3.51 -9.43 -0.53
CA LEU A 87 -3.45 -8.01 -0.90
C LEU A 87 -2.02 -7.56 -1.19
N THR A 88 -1.04 -8.02 -0.41
CA THR A 88 0.38 -7.71 -0.63
C THR A 88 0.85 -8.24 -1.98
N ILE A 89 0.52 -9.49 -2.31
CA ILE A 89 0.86 -10.10 -3.61
C ILE A 89 0.20 -9.32 -4.76
N LEU A 90 -1.06 -8.92 -4.59
CA LEU A 90 -1.77 -8.12 -5.59
C LEU A 90 -1.10 -6.76 -5.80
N TYR A 91 -0.71 -6.05 -4.73
CA TYR A 91 0.03 -4.79 -4.83
C TYR A 91 1.38 -4.96 -5.53
N LEU A 92 2.12 -6.02 -5.20
CA LEU A 92 3.39 -6.33 -5.86
C LEU A 92 3.20 -6.55 -7.37
N ALA A 93 2.18 -7.32 -7.75
CA ALA A 93 1.93 -7.70 -9.15
C ALA A 93 1.31 -6.58 -9.99
N MET A 94 0.34 -5.84 -9.43
CA MET A 94 -0.54 -4.93 -10.19
C MET A 94 -0.17 -3.46 -10.03
N ALA A 95 0.60 -3.11 -8.99
CA ALA A 95 0.95 -1.72 -8.74
C ALA A 95 2.48 -1.53 -8.85
N ILE A 96 3.23 -2.24 -8.01
CA ILE A 96 4.69 -2.08 -7.93
C ILE A 96 5.38 -2.52 -9.23
N ARG A 97 5.08 -3.73 -9.73
CA ARG A 97 5.74 -4.23 -10.93
C ARG A 97 5.51 -3.33 -12.17
N PRO A 98 4.29 -2.91 -12.51
CA PRO A 98 4.06 -1.96 -13.61
C PRO A 98 4.80 -0.64 -13.43
N TRP A 99 4.77 -0.08 -12.21
CA TRP A 99 5.50 1.15 -11.91
C TRP A 99 7.00 1.00 -12.11
N VAL A 100 7.61 -0.08 -11.61
CA VAL A 100 9.05 -0.33 -11.79
C VAL A 100 9.40 -0.42 -13.27
N HIS A 101 8.60 -1.11 -14.09
CA HIS A 101 8.82 -1.18 -15.53
C HIS A 101 8.73 0.20 -16.21
N LEU A 102 7.77 1.03 -15.80
CA LEU A 102 7.60 2.36 -16.38
C LEU A 102 8.70 3.32 -15.95
N LEU A 103 9.05 3.34 -14.66
CA LEU A 103 10.06 4.24 -14.11
C LEU A 103 11.47 3.88 -14.56
N ALA A 104 11.75 2.60 -14.81
CA ALA A 104 13.02 2.17 -15.40
C ALA A 104 13.21 2.64 -16.86
N ALA A 105 12.15 3.15 -17.51
CA ALA A 105 12.22 3.77 -18.83
C ALA A 105 12.43 5.29 -18.77
N ILE A 106 12.54 5.88 -17.57
CA ILE A 106 12.95 7.27 -17.38
C ILE A 106 14.47 7.27 -17.32
N ASP A 107 15.11 7.78 -18.37
CA ASP A 107 16.57 7.99 -18.44
C ASP A 107 17.04 9.07 -17.45
#